data_AF-A0A940FJF8-F1
#
_entry.id   AF-A0A940FJF8-F1
#
_cell.length_a   1.000
_cell.length_b   1.000
_cell.length_c   1.000
_cell.angle_alpha   90.00
_cell.angle_beta   90.00
_cell.angle_gamma   90.00
#
_symmetry.space_group_name_H-M   'P 1'
#
loop_
_entity.id
_entity.type
_entity.pdbx_description
1 polymer ?
#
loop_
_entity_poly.entity_id
_entity_poly.type
_entity_poly.pdbx_seq_one_letter_code
_entity_poly.pdbx_strand_id
1 'polypeptide(L)'
;MNWYMAKIVFRIICGEGQHTPQFDEQLRLIGAQNEAEAFEKAKAIGENDQETFLNQKNQVVHWKFINVPELYKLSLTDGAEMYSRVQETEHAGNFIDAINKKADHILAAFSKKISPAF
;
A
#
# COMPACT_ATOMS: atom_id res chain seq x y z
N MET A 1 19.42 5.97 -13.95
CA MET A 1 18.03 6.03 -13.45
C MET A 1 17.64 4.64 -12.98
N ASN A 2 17.31 4.49 -11.70
CA ASN A 2 16.88 3.23 -11.09
C ASN A 2 15.45 3.37 -10.58
N TRP A 3 14.73 2.26 -10.51
CA TRP A 3 13.41 2.19 -9.89
C TRP A 3 13.51 1.51 -8.54
N TYR A 4 12.80 2.06 -7.57
CA TYR A 4 12.71 1.53 -6.22
C TYR A 4 11.24 1.38 -5.83
N MET A 5 10.91 0.36 -5.03
CA MET A 5 9.66 0.28 -4.31
C MET A 5 9.91 0.77 -2.89
N ALA A 6 9.16 1.78 -2.45
CA ALA A 6 9.17 2.27 -1.09
C ALA A 6 7.83 1.94 -0.41
N LYS A 7 7.86 1.44 0.82
CA LYS A 7 6.68 1.39 1.68
C LYS A 7 6.60 2.69 2.47
N ILE A 8 5.53 3.46 2.33
CA ILE A 8 5.27 4.71 3.06
C ILE A 8 4.13 4.44 4.02
N VAL A 9 4.34 4.70 5.32
CA VAL A 9 3.36 4.36 6.36
C VAL A 9 2.79 5.61 7.01
N PHE A 10 1.47 5.66 7.14
CA PHE A 10 0.73 6.71 7.83
C PHE A 10 -0.04 6.15 9.02
N ARG A 11 -0.15 6.95 10.08
CA ARG A 11 -1.14 6.75 11.15
C ARG A 11 -2.39 7.54 10.80
N ILE A 12 -3.55 6.89 10.87
CA ILE A 12 -4.85 7.52 10.70
C ILE A 12 -5.47 7.73 12.09
N ILE A 13 -5.82 8.98 12.42
CA ILE A 13 -6.47 9.35 13.67
C ILE A 13 -7.79 10.07 13.35
N CYS A 14 -8.91 9.54 13.79
CA CYS A 14 -10.26 10.09 13.59
C CYS A 14 -10.84 10.63 14.91
N GLY A 15 -11.38 11.84 14.88
CA GLY A 15 -11.93 12.53 16.06
C GLY A 15 -10.89 12.64 17.18
N GLU A 16 -11.28 12.30 18.41
CA GLU A 16 -10.38 12.30 19.58
C GLU A 16 -9.40 11.11 19.62
N GLY A 17 -9.36 10.27 18.58
CA GLY A 17 -8.49 9.09 18.55
C GLY A 17 -8.99 7.91 19.38
N GLN A 18 -10.23 7.96 19.84
CA GLN A 18 -10.95 6.88 20.56
C GLN A 18 -11.45 5.80 19.58
N HIS A 19 -10.55 5.23 18.77
CA HIS A 19 -10.85 4.15 17.85
C HIS A 19 -9.69 3.16 17.80
N THR A 20 -9.94 1.96 17.25
CA THR A 20 -8.87 1.00 16.96
C THR A 20 -7.78 1.67 16.13
N PRO A 21 -6.50 1.61 16.54
CA PRO A 21 -5.42 2.23 15.77
C PRO A 21 -5.44 1.80 14.31
N GLN A 22 -5.39 2.79 13.41
CA GLN A 22 -5.42 2.57 11.97
C GLN A 22 -4.12 3.04 11.37
N PHE A 23 -3.60 2.22 10.46
CA PHE A 23 -2.37 2.47 9.72
C PHE A 23 -2.66 2.22 8.25
N ASP A 24 -2.11 3.07 7.40
CA ASP A 24 -2.10 2.87 5.96
C ASP A 24 -0.67 2.60 5.50
N GLU A 25 -0.45 1.45 4.87
CA GLU A 25 0.84 1.05 4.30
C GLU A 25 0.75 1.12 2.78
N GLN A 26 1.44 2.08 2.19
CA GLN A 26 1.40 2.31 0.75
C GLN A 26 2.70 1.86 0.09
N LEU A 27 2.61 0.98 -0.91
CA LEU A 27 3.74 0.69 -1.79
C LEU A 27 3.76 1.70 -2.93
N ARG A 28 4.84 2.47 -3.05
CA ARG A 28 5.02 3.48 -4.10
C ARG A 28 6.28 3.22 -4.93
N LEU A 29 6.15 3.42 -6.23
CA LEU A 29 7.27 3.36 -7.18
C LEU A 29 8.03 4.70 -7.16
N ILE A 30 9.34 4.64 -6.93
CA ILE A 30 10.22 5.81 -6.80
C ILE A 30 11.35 5.72 -7.83
N GLY A 31 11.44 6.71 -8.71
CA GLY A 31 12.57 6.85 -9.62
C GLY A 31 13.68 7.68 -8.98
N ALA A 32 14.91 7.18 -8.95
CA ALA A 32 16.06 7.88 -8.37
C ALA A 32 17.40 7.36 -8.93
N GLN A 33 18.49 8.11 -8.75
CA GLN A 33 19.81 7.65 -9.16
C GLN A 33 20.40 6.62 -8.20
N ASN A 34 20.14 6.73 -6.90
CA ASN A 34 20.64 5.84 -5.87
C ASN A 34 19.63 5.69 -4.71
N GLU A 35 19.92 4.80 -3.76
CA GLU A 35 19.04 4.49 -2.63
C GLU A 35 18.81 5.70 -1.71
N ALA A 36 19.83 6.52 -1.46
CA ALA A 36 19.70 7.71 -0.62
C ALA A 36 18.72 8.73 -1.23
N GLU A 37 18.84 9.01 -2.53
CA GLU A 37 17.88 9.89 -3.23
C GLU A 37 16.47 9.27 -3.25
N ALA A 38 16.36 7.95 -3.42
CA ALA A 38 15.07 7.27 -3.40
C ALA A 38 14.38 7.38 -2.02
N PHE A 39 15.15 7.19 -0.95
CA PHE A 39 14.65 7.32 0.41
C PHE A 39 14.17 8.73 0.71
N GLU A 40 14.99 9.75 0.42
CA GLU A 40 14.61 11.15 0.63
C GLU A 40 13.38 11.54 -0.19
N LYS A 41 13.27 11.05 -1.43
CA LYS A 41 12.09 11.29 -2.27
C LYS A 41 10.83 10.62 -1.70
N ALA A 42 10.93 9.38 -1.23
CA ALA A 42 9.81 8.68 -0.60
C ALA A 42 9.38 9.36 0.71
N LYS A 43 10.35 9.83 1.51
CA LYS A 43 10.10 10.58 2.73
C LYS A 43 9.39 11.90 2.44
N ALA A 44 9.88 12.67 1.46
CA ALA A 44 9.25 13.92 1.05
C ALA A 44 7.81 13.71 0.55
N ILE A 45 7.54 12.61 -0.17
CA ILE A 45 6.17 12.23 -0.55
C ILE A 45 5.31 12.00 0.70
N GLY A 46 5.81 11.23 1.67
CA GLY A 46 5.10 10.98 2.93
C GLY A 46 4.79 12.27 3.69
N GLU A 47 5.78 13.16 3.82
CA GLU A 47 5.65 14.46 4.49
C GLU A 47 4.67 15.41 3.78
N ASN A 48 4.60 15.37 2.44
CA ASN A 48 3.69 16.21 1.65
C ASN A 48 2.25 15.68 1.65
N ASP A 49 2.07 14.36 1.71
CA ASP A 49 0.76 13.71 1.67
C ASP A 49 0.13 13.55 3.06
N GLN A 50 0.82 13.97 4.14
CA GLN A 50 0.18 14.09 5.44
C GLN A 50 -0.86 15.21 5.39
N GLU A 51 -2.06 14.96 5.89
CA GLU A 51 -3.16 15.90 5.75
C GLU A 51 -4.16 15.81 6.91
N THR A 52 -5.02 16.82 6.98
CA THR A 52 -6.14 16.85 7.91
C THR A 52 -7.38 17.29 7.17
N PHE A 53 -8.43 16.46 7.21
CA PHE A 53 -9.68 16.71 6.51
C PHE A 53 -10.88 16.24 7.33
N LEU A 54 -12.09 16.65 6.91
CA LEU A 54 -13.34 16.14 7.48
C LEU A 54 -13.81 14.93 6.69
N ASN A 55 -14.09 13.82 7.39
CA ASN A 55 -14.74 12.68 6.76
C ASN A 55 -16.24 12.94 6.51
N GLN A 56 -16.93 11.98 5.89
CA GLN A 56 -18.36 12.06 5.58
C GLN A 56 -19.27 12.21 6.82
N LYS A 57 -18.75 11.98 8.03
CA LYS A 57 -19.44 12.13 9.32
C LYS A 57 -19.07 13.43 10.04
N ASN A 58 -18.42 14.38 9.35
CA ASN A 58 -17.89 15.63 9.92
C ASN A 58 -16.89 15.41 11.08
N GLN A 59 -16.21 14.27 11.10
CA GLN A 59 -15.13 14.03 12.05
C GLN A 59 -13.81 14.44 11.42
N VAL A 60 -12.96 15.11 12.19
CA VAL A 60 -11.59 15.43 11.78
C VAL A 60 -10.80 14.13 11.66
N VAL A 61 -10.16 13.92 10.52
CA VAL A 61 -9.26 12.81 10.26
C VAL A 61 -7.87 13.38 10.01
N HIS A 62 -6.89 12.89 10.76
CA HIS A 62 -5.48 13.21 10.58
C HIS A 62 -4.77 12.02 9.96
N TRP A 63 -4.16 12.26 8.81
CA TRP A 63 -3.16 11.38 8.22
C TRP A 63 -1.80 11.89 8.65
N LYS A 64 -1.12 11.12 9.48
CA LYS A 64 0.19 11.48 10.02
C LYS A 64 1.24 10.55 9.45
N PHE A 65 2.15 11.09 8.65
CA PHE A 65 3.28 10.33 8.15
C PHE A 65 4.10 9.78 9.33
N ILE A 66 4.45 8.49 9.26
CA ILE A 66 5.29 7.83 10.26
C ILE A 66 6.72 7.74 9.74
N ASN A 67 6.94 6.95 8.69
CA ASN A 67 8.24 6.76 8.07
C ASN A 67 8.16 5.94 6.78
N VAL A 68 9.32 5.69 6.17
CA VAL A 68 9.55 4.75 5.07
C VAL A 68 10.27 3.50 5.61
N PRO A 69 9.55 2.49 6.14
CA PRO A 69 10.19 1.31 6.75
C PRO A 69 10.87 0.36 5.77
N GLU A 70 10.55 0.43 4.48
CA GLU A 70 11.08 -0.48 3.47
C GLU A 70 11.41 0.27 2.17
N LEU A 71 12.57 -0.04 1.59
CA LEU A 71 13.03 0.49 0.31
C LEU A 71 13.80 -0.61 -0.44
N TYR A 72 13.33 -0.97 -1.63
CA TYR A 72 13.94 -2.03 -2.44
C TYR A 72 14.20 -1.55 -3.86
N LYS A 73 15.41 -1.75 -4.36
CA LYS A 73 15.71 -1.53 -5.78
C LYS A 73 15.02 -2.61 -6.63
N LEU A 74 14.32 -2.20 -7.67
CA LEU A 74 13.53 -3.08 -8.51
C LEU A 74 14.31 -3.55 -9.75
N SER A 75 14.17 -4.83 -10.06
CA SER A 75 14.52 -5.40 -11.37
C SER A 75 13.27 -5.48 -12.22
N LEU A 76 13.21 -4.74 -13.33
CA LEU A 76 12.08 -4.77 -14.27
C LEU A 76 12.24 -5.92 -15.27
N THR A 77 12.36 -7.13 -14.74
CA THR A 77 12.50 -8.37 -15.52
C THR A 77 11.31 -9.29 -15.23
N ASP A 78 10.88 -10.05 -16.23
CA ASP A 78 9.80 -11.02 -16.04
C ASP A 78 10.11 -12.00 -14.88
N GLY A 79 9.11 -12.25 -14.04
CA GLY A 79 9.25 -13.11 -12.86
C GLY A 79 10.07 -12.56 -11.69
N ALA A 80 10.55 -11.31 -11.72
CA ALA A 80 11.27 -10.74 -10.58
C ALA A 80 10.41 -10.63 -9.32
N GLU A 81 10.94 -11.06 -8.18
CA GLU A 81 10.29 -10.83 -6.88
C GLU A 81 10.43 -9.35 -6.50
N MET A 82 9.30 -8.68 -6.28
CA MET A 82 9.24 -7.25 -5.97
C MET A 82 9.01 -7.00 -4.48
N TYR A 83 8.31 -7.91 -3.81
CA TYR A 83 7.95 -7.82 -2.41
C TYR A 83 7.72 -9.23 -1.85
N SER A 84 8.25 -9.49 -0.66
CA SER A 84 8.03 -10.74 0.06
C SER A 84 7.73 -10.43 1.52
N ARG A 85 6.72 -11.10 2.08
CA ARG A 85 6.37 -11.02 3.49
C ARG A 85 5.97 -12.39 4.00
N VAL A 86 6.63 -12.82 5.06
CA VAL A 86 6.22 -13.99 5.85
C VAL A 86 5.19 -13.54 6.87
N GLN A 87 4.05 -14.24 6.94
CA GLN A 87 3.02 -14.02 7.96
C GLN A 87 2.64 -15.35 8.59
N GLU A 88 2.59 -15.35 9.92
CA GLU A 88 2.02 -16.44 10.71
C GLU A 88 0.54 -16.13 11.02
N THR A 89 -0.32 -17.14 10.98
CA THR A 89 -1.76 -17.02 11.23
C THR A 89 -2.27 -18.27 11.94
N GLU A 90 -3.17 -18.09 12.91
CA GLU A 90 -3.74 -19.18 13.70
C GLU A 90 -4.67 -20.09 12.89
N HIS A 91 -5.19 -19.59 11.77
CA HIS A 91 -6.19 -20.28 10.95
C HIS A 91 -5.77 -20.36 9.48
N ALA A 92 -4.90 -21.33 9.16
CA ALA A 92 -4.39 -21.52 7.79
C ALA A 92 -5.49 -21.68 6.73
N GLY A 93 -6.56 -22.44 7.03
CA GLY A 93 -7.68 -22.64 6.11
C GLY A 93 -8.38 -21.35 5.71
N ASN A 94 -8.69 -20.48 6.69
CA ASN A 94 -9.32 -19.19 6.44
C ASN A 94 -8.44 -18.27 5.58
N PHE A 95 -7.12 -18.31 5.80
CA PHE A 95 -6.18 -17.53 5.00
C PHE A 95 -6.17 -18.01 3.55
N ILE A 96 -6.02 -19.33 3.33
CA ILE A 96 -6.02 -19.94 1.99
C ILE A 96 -7.33 -19.61 1.24
N ASP A 97 -8.48 -19.79 1.89
CA ASP A 97 -9.78 -19.50 1.29
C ASP A 97 -9.92 -18.02 0.90
N ALA A 98 -9.45 -17.11 1.75
CA ALA A 98 -9.47 -15.68 1.45
C ALA A 98 -8.58 -15.33 0.26
N ILE A 99 -7.40 -15.96 0.13
CA ILE A 99 -6.50 -15.75 -1.02
C ILE A 99 -7.15 -16.27 -2.31
N ASN A 100 -7.71 -17.48 -2.29
CA ASN A 100 -8.38 -18.06 -3.47
C ASN A 100 -9.57 -17.19 -3.91
N LYS A 101 -10.42 -16.75 -2.98
CA LYS A 101 -11.55 -15.85 -3.29
C LYS A 101 -11.10 -14.53 -3.91
N LYS A 102 -9.97 -13.97 -3.47
CA LYS A 102 -9.39 -12.76 -4.09
C LYS A 102 -8.94 -13.04 -5.53
N ALA A 103 -8.28 -14.17 -5.78
CA ALA A 103 -7.87 -14.57 -7.12
C ALA A 103 -9.09 -14.76 -8.05
N ASP A 104 -10.13 -15.45 -7.58
CA ASP A 104 -11.38 -15.66 -8.33
C ASP A 104 -12.05 -14.32 -8.69
N HIS A 105 -12.04 -13.36 -7.77
CA HIS A 105 -12.59 -12.03 -8.02
C HIS A 105 -11.84 -11.29 -9.14
N ILE A 106 -10.51 -11.38 -9.18
CA ILE A 106 -9.67 -10.78 -10.23
C ILE A 106 -9.98 -11.44 -11.58
N LEU A 107 -10.03 -12.77 -11.63
CA LEU A 107 -10.37 -13.51 -12.85
C LEU A 107 -11.77 -13.15 -13.37
N ALA A 108 -12.76 -13.09 -12.48
CA ALA A 108 -14.12 -12.69 -12.84
C ALA A 108 -14.21 -11.25 -13.36
N ALA A 109 -13.39 -10.34 -12.83
CA ALA A 109 -13.33 -8.96 -13.32
C ALA A 109 -12.80 -8.86 -14.76
N PHE A 110 -11.88 -9.76 -15.17
CA PHE A 110 -11.43 -9.84 -16.56
C PHE A 110 -12.52 -10.36 -17.49
N SER A 111 -13.26 -11.39 -17.08
CA SER A 111 -14.34 -11.96 -17.88
C SER A 111 -15.47 -10.95 -18.14
N LYS A 112 -15.81 -10.10 -17.17
CA LYS A 112 -16.82 -9.04 -17.36
C LYS A 112 -16.40 -7.94 -18.33
N LYS A 113 -15.10 -7.69 -18.49
CA LYS A 113 -14.58 -6.72 -19.48
C LYS A 113 -14.61 -7.26 -20.92
N ILE A 114 -14.83 -8.55 -21.11
CA ILE A 114 -14.80 -9.22 -22.42
C ILE A 114 -16.21 -9.37 -23.02
N SER A 115 -17.31 -9.12 -22.29
CA SER A 115 -18.65 -9.02 -22.90
C SER A 115 -18.80 -7.67 -23.61
N PRO A 116 -18.78 -7.61 -24.95
CA PRO A 116 -19.21 -6.40 -25.64
C PRO A 116 -20.73 -6.28 -25.49
N ALA A 117 -21.21 -5.05 -25.38
CA ALA A 117 -22.60 -4.75 -25.61
C ALA A 117 -23.02 -5.33 -26.96
N PHE A 118 -23.99 -6.25 -26.93
CA PHE A 118 -24.85 -6.56 -28.07
C PHE A 118 -26.13 -5.73 -27.91
#